data_AF-A0A8E2LQC3-F1
#
_entry.id   AF-A0A8E2LQC3-F1
#
_cell.length_a   1.000
_cell.length_b   1.000
_cell.length_c   1.000
_cell.angle_alpha   90.00
_cell.angle_beta   90.00
_cell.angle_gamma   90.00
#
_symmetry.space_group_name_H-M   'P 1'
#
loop_
_entity.id
_entity.type
_entity.pdbx_description
1 polymer ?
#
loop_
_entity_poly.entity_id
_entity_poly.type
_entity_poly.pdbx_seq_one_letter_code
_entity_poly.pdbx_strand_id
1 'polypeptide(L)'
;MSFVFAVPEFLTAAAQDAATIGTSLSTANAAAASSTTGVLAAGADEVSQAITALFNGYAAQYQSVSAQVAQLHQSFVQTLNAASGAYAGAEAANVTPLQTLEQSLLGAINAPAQTLFGRPFIGNGADGTATSPNGGAGGILYGNGGNGFSQTTAGQPGGAGG
;
A
#
# COMPACT_ATOMS: atom_id res chain seq x y z
N MET A 1 -3.85 24.06 14.67
CA MET A 1 -3.07 22.92 14.17
C MET A 1 -3.48 22.69 12.72
N SER A 2 -2.53 22.54 11.78
CA SER A 2 -2.87 22.19 10.40
C SER A 2 -3.07 20.68 10.32
N PHE A 3 -4.23 20.24 9.84
CA PHE A 3 -4.43 18.84 9.49
C PHE A 3 -3.70 18.57 8.18
N VAL A 4 -2.86 17.54 8.15
CA VAL A 4 -2.29 17.01 6.90
C VAL A 4 -3.24 15.92 6.44
N PHE A 5 -3.82 16.11 5.25
CA PHE A 5 -4.66 15.11 4.61
C PHE A 5 -3.86 14.49 3.45
N ALA A 6 -3.55 13.20 3.54
CA ALA A 6 -2.90 12.45 2.49
C ALA A 6 -3.86 11.33 2.06
N VAL A 7 -4.04 11.16 0.76
CA VAL A 7 -4.82 10.05 0.19
C VAL A 7 -3.83 9.06 -0.40
N PRO A 8 -3.55 7.93 0.28
CA PRO A 8 -2.55 6.95 -0.15
C PRO A 8 -2.75 6.49 -1.60
N GLU A 9 -4.00 6.39 -2.05
CA GLU A 9 -4.39 5.97 -3.40
C GLU A 9 -3.90 6.96 -4.46
N PHE A 10 -4.01 8.28 -4.23
CA PHE A 10 -3.50 9.29 -5.16
C PHE A 10 -1.97 9.26 -5.25
N LEU A 11 -1.28 8.97 -4.15
CA LEU A 11 0.18 8.78 -4.17
C LEU A 11 0.58 7.55 -4.97
N THR A 12 -0.15 6.44 -4.85
CA THR A 12 0.12 5.24 -5.66
C THR A 12 -0.14 5.46 -7.15
N ALA A 13 -1.22 6.16 -7.50
CA ALA A 13 -1.52 6.50 -8.89
C ALA A 13 -0.43 7.40 -9.49
N ALA A 14 -0.03 8.46 -8.78
CA ALA A 14 1.04 9.35 -9.20
C ALA A 14 2.38 8.62 -9.36
N ALA A 15 2.69 7.63 -8.50
CA ALA A 15 3.89 6.80 -8.64
C ALA A 15 3.86 5.95 -9.91
N GLN A 16 2.70 5.42 -10.30
CA GLN A 16 2.52 4.64 -11.54
C GLN A 16 2.65 5.52 -12.78
N ASP A 17 2.05 6.71 -12.77
CA ASP A 17 2.17 7.69 -13.85
C ASP A 17 3.64 8.10 -14.04
N ALA A 18 4.33 8.41 -12.94
CA ALA A 18 5.75 8.73 -12.95
C ALA A 18 6.57 7.55 -13.50
N ALA A 19 6.31 6.31 -13.10
CA ALA A 19 7.02 5.13 -13.63
C ALA A 19 6.84 4.99 -15.16
N THR A 20 5.63 5.28 -15.66
CA THR A 20 5.31 5.26 -17.10
C THR A 20 6.08 6.34 -17.86
N ILE A 21 6.16 7.56 -17.31
CA ILE A 21 6.98 8.65 -17.86
C ILE A 21 8.45 8.24 -17.93
N GLY A 22 9.00 7.69 -16.83
CA GLY A 22 10.40 7.27 -16.77
C GLY A 22 10.74 6.22 -17.82
N THR A 23 9.86 5.24 -18.01
CA THR A 23 9.99 4.21 -19.05
C THR A 23 9.98 4.81 -20.46
N SER A 24 9.05 5.74 -20.71
CA SER A 24 8.92 6.42 -22.00
C SER A 24 10.18 7.25 -22.33
N LEU A 25 10.70 7.99 -21.35
CA LEU A 25 11.93 8.78 -21.48
C LEU A 25 13.16 7.89 -21.73
N SER A 26 13.31 6.80 -20.99
CA SER A 26 14.42 5.86 -21.19
C SER A 26 14.38 5.26 -22.59
N THR A 27 13.20 4.90 -23.09
CA THR A 27 13.00 4.35 -24.43
C THR A 27 13.34 5.38 -25.50
N ALA A 28 12.87 6.62 -25.35
CA ALA A 28 13.17 7.70 -26.29
C ALA A 28 14.67 8.03 -26.34
N ASN A 29 15.34 8.11 -25.18
CA ASN A 29 16.77 8.37 -25.10
C ASN A 29 17.59 7.25 -25.75
N ALA A 30 17.21 5.99 -25.53
CA ALA A 30 17.85 4.85 -26.17
C ALA A 30 17.67 4.85 -27.70
N ALA A 31 16.45 5.16 -28.18
CA ALA A 31 16.16 5.23 -29.61
C ALA A 31 16.95 6.34 -30.33
N ALA A 32 17.20 7.46 -29.64
CA ALA A 32 17.97 8.58 -30.19
C ALA A 32 19.49 8.43 -30.05
N ALA A 33 19.99 7.44 -29.30
CA ALA A 33 21.41 7.35 -28.96
C ALA A 33 22.30 7.21 -30.19
N SER A 34 22.04 6.22 -31.05
CA SER A 34 22.89 5.93 -32.20
C SER A 34 22.94 7.07 -33.22
N SER A 35 21.80 7.71 -33.49
CA SER A 35 21.70 8.80 -34.46
C SER A 35 22.34 10.10 -33.99
N THR A 36 22.51 10.28 -32.67
CA THR A 36 23.10 11.49 -32.08
C THR A 36 24.58 11.34 -31.73
N THR A 37 25.06 10.14 -31.42
CA THR A 37 26.48 9.89 -31.13
C THR A 37 27.29 9.44 -32.35
N GLY A 38 26.60 9.04 -33.43
CA GLY A 38 27.19 8.52 -34.66
C GLY A 38 27.22 9.51 -35.82
N VAL A 39 27.19 10.82 -35.54
CA VAL A 39 27.17 11.84 -36.60
C VAL A 39 28.50 11.79 -37.36
N LEU A 40 28.42 11.85 -38.69
CA LEU A 40 29.58 11.89 -39.59
C LEU A 40 29.90 13.34 -39.95
N ALA A 41 31.18 13.61 -40.26
CA ALA A 41 31.60 14.91 -40.76
C ALA A 41 30.99 15.17 -42.14
N ALA A 42 30.46 16.38 -42.34
CA ALA A 42 29.87 16.79 -43.62
C ALA A 42 30.91 16.93 -44.74
N GLY A 43 32.16 17.22 -44.36
CA GLY A 43 33.32 17.34 -45.25
C GLY A 43 34.59 16.78 -44.60
N ALA A 44 35.65 16.63 -45.40
CA ALA A 44 36.95 16.15 -44.93
C ALA A 44 37.76 17.23 -44.19
N ASP A 45 37.32 18.49 -44.26
CA ASP A 45 37.99 19.63 -43.65
C ASP A 45 37.95 19.58 -42.11
N GLU A 46 38.92 20.26 -41.49
CA GLU A 46 39.12 20.27 -40.05
C GLU A 46 37.93 20.91 -39.31
N VAL A 47 37.22 21.86 -39.93
CA VAL A 47 36.05 22.52 -39.31
C VAL A 47 34.88 21.54 -39.22
N SER A 48 34.57 20.83 -40.31
CA SER A 48 33.56 19.77 -40.33
C SER A 48 33.86 18.67 -39.32
N GLN A 49 35.12 18.22 -39.23
CA GLN A 49 35.52 17.20 -38.25
C GLN A 49 35.40 17.70 -36.81
N ALA A 50 35.82 18.94 -36.53
CA ALA A 50 35.74 19.53 -35.19
C ALA A 50 34.28 19.71 -34.74
N ILE A 51 33.38 20.15 -35.63
CA ILE A 51 31.96 20.30 -35.35
C ILE A 51 31.32 18.94 -35.03
N THR A 52 31.62 17.90 -35.82
CA THR A 52 31.13 16.55 -35.57
C THR A 52 31.65 15.98 -34.24
N ALA A 53 32.94 16.19 -33.92
CA ALA A 53 33.50 15.78 -32.63
C ALA A 53 32.78 16.46 -31.45
N LEU A 54 32.45 17.75 -31.57
CA LEU A 54 31.68 18.48 -30.57
C LEU A 54 30.28 17.88 -30.37
N PHE A 55 29.53 17.63 -31.45
CA PHE A 55 28.18 17.07 -31.36
C PHE A 55 28.16 15.66 -30.79
N ASN A 56 29.05 14.77 -31.27
CA ASN A 56 29.15 13.41 -30.75
C ASN A 56 29.56 13.42 -29.27
N GLY A 57 30.47 14.32 -28.87
CA GLY A 57 30.88 14.50 -27.48
C GLY A 57 29.73 15.01 -26.58
N TYR A 58 28.93 15.95 -27.07
CA TYR A 58 27.75 16.45 -26.36
C TYR A 58 26.67 15.36 -26.22
N ALA A 59 26.40 14.60 -27.28
CA ALA A 59 25.46 13.49 -27.26
C ALA A 59 25.88 12.39 -26.27
N ALA A 60 27.18 12.04 -26.21
CA ALA A 60 27.69 11.07 -25.25
C ALA A 60 27.52 11.55 -23.80
N GLN A 61 27.79 12.84 -23.54
CA GLN A 61 27.55 13.43 -22.21
C GLN A 61 26.07 13.44 -21.86
N TYR A 62 25.20 13.82 -22.80
CA TYR A 62 23.75 13.77 -22.62
C TYR A 62 23.29 12.37 -22.22
N GLN A 63 23.73 11.31 -22.91
CA GLN A 63 23.37 9.93 -22.58
C GLN A 63 23.83 9.52 -21.18
N SER A 64 25.03 9.93 -20.77
CA SER A 64 25.53 9.70 -19.40
C SER A 64 24.65 10.36 -18.34
N VAL A 65 24.27 11.62 -18.57
CA VAL A 65 23.37 12.36 -17.65
C VAL A 65 21.97 11.75 -17.66
N SER A 66 21.42 11.38 -18.82
CA SER A 66 20.12 10.73 -18.93
C SER A 66 20.06 9.43 -18.14
N ALA A 67 21.14 8.65 -18.12
CA ALA A 67 21.22 7.43 -17.30
C ALA A 67 21.19 7.75 -15.80
N GLN A 68 21.89 8.80 -15.35
CA GLN A 68 21.86 9.25 -13.95
C GLN A 68 20.47 9.75 -13.55
N VAL A 69 19.81 10.51 -14.42
CA VAL A 69 18.44 10.99 -14.21
C VAL A 69 17.45 9.81 -14.14
N ALA A 70 17.63 8.76 -14.94
CA ALA A 70 16.79 7.56 -14.85
C ALA A 70 16.90 6.87 -13.49
N GLN A 71 18.11 6.79 -12.90
CA GLN A 71 18.31 6.23 -11.56
C GLN A 71 17.69 7.11 -10.46
N LEU A 72 17.82 8.43 -10.58
CA LEU A 72 17.16 9.38 -9.68
C LEU A 72 15.63 9.23 -9.76
N HIS A 73 15.09 9.13 -10.97
CA HIS A 73 13.66 8.96 -11.22
C HIS A 73 13.12 7.66 -10.61
N GLN A 74 13.86 6.55 -10.74
CA GLN A 74 13.49 5.29 -10.08
C GLN A 74 13.44 5.44 -8.55
N SER A 75 14.44 6.11 -7.97
CA SER A 75 14.48 6.38 -6.52
C SER A 75 13.33 7.27 -6.07
N PHE A 76 12.94 8.25 -6.89
CA PHE A 76 11.78 9.10 -6.65
C PHE A 76 10.48 8.30 -6.62
N VAL A 77 10.23 7.43 -7.61
CA VAL A 77 9.06 6.55 -7.64
C VAL A 77 9.04 5.59 -6.45
N GLN A 78 10.18 5.02 -6.07
CA GLN A 78 10.31 4.17 -4.88
C GLN A 78 9.90 4.93 -3.60
N THR A 79 10.37 6.18 -3.47
CA THR A 79 10.08 7.04 -2.33
C THR A 79 8.59 7.41 -2.25
N LEU A 80 7.95 7.71 -3.39
CA LEU A 80 6.50 7.98 -3.43
C LEU A 80 5.68 6.77 -2.95
N ASN A 81 6.03 5.56 -3.39
CA ASN A 81 5.37 4.34 -2.93
C ASN A 81 5.57 4.11 -1.42
N ALA A 82 6.79 4.33 -0.91
CA ALA A 82 7.08 4.22 0.51
C ALA A 82 6.30 5.25 1.34
N ALA A 83 6.15 6.49 0.84
CA ALA A 83 5.37 7.53 1.50
C ALA A 83 3.88 7.16 1.60
N SER A 84 3.29 6.60 0.54
CA SER A 84 1.90 6.09 0.57
C SER A 84 1.70 5.06 1.69
N GLY A 85 2.61 4.07 1.79
CA GLY A 85 2.59 3.08 2.86
C GLY A 85 2.75 3.69 4.26
N ALA A 86 3.59 4.71 4.41
CA ALA A 86 3.79 5.41 5.68
C ALA A 86 2.52 6.15 6.13
N TYR A 87 1.82 6.83 5.21
CA TYR A 87 0.57 7.52 5.54
C TYR A 87 -0.54 6.55 5.92
N ALA A 88 -0.72 5.46 5.18
CA ALA A 88 -1.67 4.39 5.53
C ALA A 88 -1.34 3.76 6.90
N GLY A 89 -0.05 3.54 7.18
CA GLY A 89 0.41 3.03 8.47
C GLY A 89 0.13 4.00 9.63
N ALA A 90 0.27 5.31 9.41
CA ALA A 90 -0.02 6.32 10.42
C ALA A 90 -1.51 6.36 10.79
N GLU A 91 -2.41 6.20 9.82
CA GLU A 91 -3.85 6.09 10.09
C GLU A 91 -4.16 4.85 10.95
N ALA A 92 -3.59 3.70 10.60
CA ALA A 92 -3.77 2.47 11.37
C ALA A 92 -3.21 2.59 12.81
N ALA A 93 -2.05 3.21 12.98
CA ALA A 93 -1.43 3.43 14.27
C ALA A 93 -2.23 4.38 15.19
N ASN A 94 -3.04 5.28 14.61
CA ASN A 94 -3.91 6.16 15.39
C ASN A 94 -5.24 5.51 15.80
N VAL A 95 -5.73 4.52 15.03
CA VAL A 95 -7.00 3.82 15.32
C VAL A 95 -6.81 2.67 16.31
N THR A 96 -5.72 1.90 16.17
CA THR A 96 -5.46 0.69 16.96
C THR A 96 -5.41 0.90 18.49
N PRO A 97 -4.82 1.97 19.06
CA PRO A 97 -4.74 2.13 20.51
C PRO A 97 -6.12 2.34 21.15
N LEU A 98 -7.01 3.05 20.45
CA LEU A 98 -8.37 3.27 20.92
C LEU A 98 -9.20 1.98 20.91
N GLN A 99 -9.07 1.17 19.86
CA GLN A 99 -9.73 -0.14 19.79
C GLN A 99 -9.23 -1.10 20.87
N THR A 100 -7.92 -1.15 21.11
CA THR A 100 -7.34 -1.99 22.17
C THR A 100 -7.78 -1.52 23.57
N LEU A 101 -7.85 -0.20 23.79
CA LEU A 101 -8.34 0.36 25.04
C LEU A 101 -9.82 0.01 25.27
N GLU A 102 -10.66 0.15 24.24
CA GLU A 102 -12.08 -0.21 24.30
C GLU A 102 -12.25 -1.69 24.65
N GLN A 103 -11.53 -2.58 23.96
CA GLN A 103 -11.58 -4.03 24.21
C GLN A 103 -11.09 -4.39 25.61
N SER A 104 -10.04 -3.72 26.10
CA SER A 104 -9.53 -3.92 27.46
C SER A 104 -10.54 -3.49 28.51
N LEU A 105 -11.21 -2.36 28.30
CA LEU A 105 -12.22 -1.84 29.21
C LEU A 105 -13.47 -2.72 29.22
N LEU A 106 -13.97 -3.11 28.04
CA LEU A 106 -15.09 -4.06 27.91
C LEU A 106 -14.74 -5.41 28.54
N GLY A 107 -13.51 -5.91 28.34
CA GLY A 107 -13.02 -7.13 28.96
C GLY A 107 -13.02 -7.04 30.49
N ALA A 108 -12.54 -5.94 31.07
CA ALA A 108 -12.54 -5.72 32.51
C ALA A 108 -13.97 -5.62 33.09
N ILE A 109 -14.89 -4.95 32.39
CA ILE A 109 -16.31 -4.85 32.78
C ILE A 109 -17.01 -6.22 32.69
N ASN A 110 -16.69 -7.01 31.67
CA ASN A 110 -17.34 -8.28 31.43
C ASN A 110 -16.75 -9.44 32.24
N ALA A 111 -15.51 -9.36 32.71
CA ALA A 111 -14.83 -10.45 33.40
C ALA A 111 -15.61 -10.99 34.63
N PRO A 112 -16.20 -10.15 35.50
CA PRO A 112 -17.02 -10.64 36.61
C PRO A 112 -18.27 -11.39 36.12
N ALA A 113 -18.98 -10.85 35.12
CA ALA A 113 -20.19 -11.47 34.59
C ALA A 113 -19.90 -12.77 33.83
N GLN A 114 -18.79 -12.82 33.09
CA GLN A 114 -18.34 -14.02 32.42
C GLN A 114 -18.02 -15.13 33.42
N THR A 115 -17.43 -14.77 34.57
CA THR A 115 -17.11 -15.72 35.66
C THR A 115 -18.36 -16.19 36.40
N LEU A 116 -19.31 -15.30 36.67
CA LEU A 116 -20.50 -15.60 37.48
C LEU A 116 -21.64 -16.23 36.68
N PHE A 117 -21.80 -15.82 35.41
CA PHE A 117 -22.97 -16.15 34.59
C PHE A 117 -22.62 -16.83 33.26
N GLY A 118 -21.33 -17.02 32.96
CA GLY A 118 -20.88 -17.64 31.71
C GLY A 118 -21.15 -16.81 30.45
N ARG A 119 -21.51 -15.52 30.62
CA ARG A 119 -21.89 -14.61 29.53
C ARG A 119 -21.49 -13.16 29.88
N PRO A 120 -21.29 -12.29 28.89
CA PRO A 120 -20.83 -10.93 29.14
C PRO A 120 -21.89 -10.09 29.87
N PHE A 121 -21.45 -9.01 30.51
CA PHE A 121 -22.37 -8.04 31.11
C PHE A 121 -22.92 -7.11 30.03
N ILE A 122 -22.04 -6.62 29.15
CA ILE A 122 -22.32 -5.74 28.01
C ILE A 122 -21.54 -6.26 26.80
N GLY A 123 -22.20 -6.48 25.67
CA GLY A 123 -21.60 -6.96 24.44
C GLY A 123 -22.28 -8.22 23.91
N ASN A 124 -21.95 -8.58 22.67
CA ASN A 124 -22.58 -9.73 22.02
C ASN A 124 -22.08 -11.06 22.60
N GLY A 125 -22.90 -12.09 22.46
CA GLY A 125 -22.52 -13.47 22.79
C GLY A 125 -21.44 -13.99 21.85
N ALA A 126 -20.66 -14.97 22.30
CA ALA A 126 -19.64 -15.60 21.46
C ALA A 126 -20.29 -16.34 20.29
N ASP A 127 -19.77 -16.16 19.08
CA ASP A 127 -20.20 -16.94 17.92
C ASP A 127 -19.89 -18.44 18.12
N GLY A 128 -20.75 -19.28 17.58
CA GLY A 128 -20.55 -20.72 17.54
C GLY A 128 -19.29 -21.10 16.78
N THR A 129 -18.64 -22.16 17.21
CA THR A 129 -17.45 -22.74 16.58
C THR A 129 -17.74 -24.14 16.08
N ALA A 130 -16.84 -24.71 15.26
CA ALA A 130 -16.98 -26.10 14.80
C ALA A 130 -17.14 -27.12 15.95
N THR A 131 -16.54 -26.85 17.11
CA THR A 131 -16.60 -27.72 18.30
C THR A 131 -17.76 -27.40 19.24
N SER A 132 -18.30 -26.18 19.18
CA SER A 132 -19.48 -25.74 19.92
C SER A 132 -20.38 -24.95 18.98
N PRO A 133 -21.26 -25.63 18.20
CA PRO A 133 -21.90 -25.02 17.04
C PRO A 133 -22.86 -23.87 17.39
N ASN A 134 -23.49 -23.90 18.57
CA ASN A 134 -24.46 -22.88 18.95
C ASN A 134 -23.76 -21.58 19.36
N GLY A 135 -24.35 -20.44 18.98
CA GLY A 135 -23.98 -19.14 19.49
C GLY A 135 -24.31 -18.99 20.97
N GLY A 136 -23.46 -18.27 21.70
CA GLY A 136 -23.67 -17.93 23.10
C GLY A 136 -24.71 -16.82 23.26
N ALA A 137 -25.37 -16.79 24.42
CA ALA A 137 -26.31 -15.72 24.75
C ALA A 137 -25.61 -14.35 24.81
N GLY A 138 -26.34 -13.29 24.44
CA GLY A 138 -25.86 -11.91 24.49
C GLY A 138 -25.55 -11.39 25.90
N GLY A 139 -25.18 -10.12 26.02
CA GLY A 139 -24.91 -9.50 27.31
C GLY A 139 -26.11 -9.47 28.25
N ILE A 140 -25.87 -9.42 29.56
CA ILE A 140 -26.94 -9.36 30.58
C ILE A 140 -27.71 -8.03 30.49
N LEU A 141 -27.01 -6.91 30.32
CA LEU A 141 -27.64 -5.60 30.19
C LEU A 141 -27.88 -5.21 28.74
N TYR A 142 -26.93 -5.52 27.87
CA TYR A 142 -26.98 -5.10 26.48
C TYR A 142 -26.12 -6.00 25.59
N GLY A 143 -26.61 -6.34 24.41
CA GLY A 143 -25.89 -7.09 23.39
C GLY A 143 -26.73 -8.21 22.78
N ASN A 144 -26.46 -8.51 21.51
CA ASN A 144 -27.14 -9.56 20.75
C ASN A 144 -26.53 -10.93 21.06
N GLY A 145 -27.27 -12.01 20.81
CA GLY A 145 -26.70 -13.35 20.81
C GLY A 145 -25.63 -13.54 19.74
N GLY A 146 -24.74 -14.49 19.97
CA GLY A 146 -23.75 -14.91 18.98
C GLY A 146 -24.42 -15.64 17.82
N ASN A 147 -23.81 -15.57 16.64
CA ASN A 147 -24.24 -16.32 15.48
C ASN A 147 -23.99 -17.83 15.69
N GLY A 148 -24.85 -18.67 15.13
CA GLY A 148 -24.59 -20.10 15.06
C GLY A 148 -23.51 -20.44 14.01
N PHE A 149 -22.73 -21.48 14.27
CA PHE A 149 -21.71 -21.97 13.34
C PHE A 149 -22.34 -22.56 12.08
N SER A 150 -21.85 -22.14 10.92
CA SER A 150 -22.24 -22.71 9.62
C SER A 150 -21.37 -23.92 9.29
N GLN A 151 -21.97 -25.11 9.19
CA GLN A 151 -21.26 -26.34 8.88
C GLN A 151 -20.76 -26.36 7.43
N THR A 152 -19.52 -26.81 7.23
CA THR A 152 -18.92 -26.97 5.90
C THR A 152 -19.18 -28.34 5.26
N THR A 153 -19.74 -29.29 6.03
CA THR A 153 -20.09 -30.64 5.54
C THR A 153 -21.54 -30.67 5.07
N ALA A 154 -21.77 -31.11 3.83
CA ALA A 154 -23.11 -31.21 3.25
C ALA A 154 -24.02 -32.15 4.07
N GLY A 155 -25.22 -31.68 4.40
CA GLY A 155 -26.23 -32.44 5.14
C GLY A 155 -26.13 -32.36 6.67
N GLN A 156 -25.15 -31.66 7.24
CA GLN A 156 -25.08 -31.39 8.68
C GLN A 156 -25.83 -30.10 9.04
N PRO A 157 -26.73 -30.11 10.03
CA PRO A 157 -27.40 -28.88 10.47
C PRO A 157 -26.39 -27.92 11.12
N GLY A 158 -26.50 -26.63 10.79
CA GLY A 158 -25.75 -25.57 11.45
C GLY A 158 -26.13 -25.41 12.91
N GLY A 159 -25.33 -24.66 13.67
CA GLY A 159 -25.66 -24.30 15.04
C GLY A 159 -26.75 -23.23 15.11
N ALA A 160 -27.49 -23.22 16.22
CA ALA A 160 -28.47 -22.19 16.51
C ALA A 160 -27.79 -20.87 16.91
N GLY A 161 -28.43 -19.74 16.62
CA GLY A 161 -28.03 -18.45 17.21
C GLY A 161 -28.40 -18.37 18.70
N GLY A 162 -27.74 -17.46 19.42
CA GLY A 162 -27.93 -17.22 20.86
C GLY A 162 -28.92 -16.13 21.23
#